data_AF-A0A3N2DAN6-F1
#
_entry.id   AF-A0A3N2DAN6-F1
#
_cell.length_a   1.000
_cell.length_b   1.000
_cell.length_c   1.000
_cell.angle_alpha   90.00
_cell.angle_beta   90.00
_cell.angle_gamma   90.00
#
_symmetry.space_group_name_H-M   'P 1'
#
loop_
_entity.id
_entity.type
_entity.pdbx_description
1 polymer ?
#
loop_
_entity_poly.entity_id
_entity_poly.type
_entity_poly.pdbx_seq_one_letter_code
_entity_poly.pdbx_strand_id
1 'polypeptide(L)'
;METLAIGVIGLVVIAFSASLAPKLRIASPLVLVVLGIGISLLPGVPDVVVDPEWILAGVLPPLLYSAAVSMPAMDFRRDLRTISGLAIVLVVVSAVALGFVFHALIPSLPLPAAIALGAIVSPTDAVATSIVKDVGVSHRLTAVLEGESLLNDATALALLRSAVAVAVIQSAELSAGTVAWDFLRSLAIAIAIGWVVGRANLMIRRRVTDTAANTVLSFAVPFLASIPAEVLDASGLVAAVVAGLVTGHGAARYFPPTQRAADARTWRTVELVLEGAVFLIMGLELSAVLDGLGSASAAWRGVMAGLLAIVVVLLVRAVYVAVLVSGLQRRKRRLGEHRRRVGAFEQALGDDVPPKVRRRVVRLRSDLDFYELESFGWRDGGVLVWAGMRGVVTLVAAQTLPATFPHRSLLVLIAFVVAAVSLLVQGGTLPWLVRVLRPSAVDADRVAQEYRELNAEMLEKGLAEVVAEAGEGSATPGQEVVMQRLRELVRRREASGAVLGAGPGGGIAAEAAGAGAESREDEGRQDEGREGESGGPGAEAAVREVPPGAAPGSGDERPDGEALGAAMRQMRLRLVQAQRHALLRARDEGRYSSVVLTGALEALDAEQIALEVRADLD
;
A
#
# COMPACT_ATOMS: atom_id res chain seq x y z
N MET A 1 -19.27 -28.79 -14.81
CA MET A 1 -19.00 -28.11 -16.09
C MET A 1 -19.55 -26.69 -16.11
N GLU A 2 -20.81 -26.48 -15.72
CA GLU A 2 -21.44 -25.14 -15.70
C GLU A 2 -20.76 -24.14 -14.75
N THR A 3 -20.49 -24.52 -13.50
CA THR A 3 -19.76 -23.66 -12.53
C THR A 3 -18.36 -23.29 -13.01
N LEU A 4 -17.68 -24.22 -13.68
CA LEU A 4 -16.36 -23.98 -14.27
C LEU A 4 -16.45 -23.00 -15.44
N ALA A 5 -17.48 -23.13 -16.30
CA ALA A 5 -17.73 -22.20 -17.39
C ALA A 5 -18.01 -20.77 -16.86
N ILE A 6 -18.83 -20.63 -15.83
CA ILE A 6 -19.09 -19.34 -15.16
C ILE A 6 -17.80 -18.75 -14.60
N GLY A 7 -16.96 -19.56 -13.94
CA GLY A 7 -15.67 -19.10 -13.42
C GLY A 7 -14.71 -18.62 -14.51
N VAL A 8 -14.62 -19.35 -15.64
CA VAL A 8 -13.79 -18.96 -16.79
C VAL A 8 -14.31 -17.67 -17.44
N ILE A 9 -15.63 -17.55 -17.64
CA ILE A 9 -16.24 -16.32 -18.17
C ILE A 9 -15.96 -15.16 -17.22
N GLY A 10 -16.10 -15.35 -15.91
CA GLY A 10 -15.76 -14.36 -14.90
C GLY A 10 -14.33 -13.87 -15.01
N LEU A 11 -13.35 -14.77 -15.14
CA LEU A 11 -11.94 -14.40 -15.37
C LEU A 11 -11.74 -13.60 -16.64
N VAL A 12 -12.40 -13.97 -17.75
CA VAL A 12 -12.35 -13.23 -19.01
C VAL A 12 -12.94 -11.82 -18.85
N VAL A 13 -14.07 -11.69 -18.15
CA VAL A 13 -14.71 -10.39 -17.86
C VAL A 13 -13.82 -9.52 -16.99
N ILE A 14 -13.14 -10.09 -15.99
CA ILE A 14 -12.17 -9.38 -15.13
C ILE A 14 -10.99 -8.87 -15.97
N ALA A 15 -10.39 -9.72 -16.79
CA ALA A 15 -9.28 -9.33 -17.67
C ALA A 15 -9.70 -8.27 -18.71
N PHE A 16 -10.91 -8.41 -19.26
CA PHE A 16 -11.49 -7.44 -20.18
C PHE A 16 -11.71 -6.08 -19.49
N SER A 17 -12.29 -6.08 -18.28
CA SER A 17 -12.48 -4.86 -17.48
C SER A 17 -11.16 -4.16 -17.19
N ALA A 18 -10.13 -4.91 -16.78
CA ALA A 18 -8.79 -4.37 -16.52
C ALA A 18 -8.19 -3.68 -17.76
N SER A 19 -8.52 -4.16 -18.96
CA SER A 19 -8.08 -3.58 -20.23
C SER A 19 -8.94 -2.40 -20.70
N LEU A 20 -10.21 -2.35 -20.29
CA LEU A 20 -11.16 -1.31 -20.66
C LEU A 20 -11.11 -0.09 -19.73
N ALA A 21 -10.86 -0.31 -18.44
CA ALA A 21 -10.87 0.72 -17.40
C ALA A 21 -9.92 1.90 -17.69
N PRO A 22 -8.66 1.71 -18.12
CA PRO A 22 -7.77 2.82 -18.46
C PRO A 22 -8.29 3.65 -19.65
N LYS A 23 -8.94 3.00 -20.62
CA LYS A 23 -9.50 3.68 -21.81
C LYS A 23 -10.68 4.59 -21.42
N LEU A 24 -11.47 4.15 -20.45
CA LEU A 24 -12.61 4.92 -19.93
C LEU A 24 -12.21 5.96 -18.87
N ARG A 25 -10.96 5.95 -18.38
CA ARG A 25 -10.48 6.78 -17.27
C ARG A 25 -11.31 6.59 -15.98
N ILE A 26 -11.74 5.37 -15.73
CA ILE A 26 -12.55 4.95 -14.57
C ILE A 26 -11.87 3.73 -13.94
N ALA A 27 -12.04 3.51 -12.63
CA ALA A 27 -11.49 2.34 -11.93
C ALA A 27 -12.12 1.01 -12.41
N SER A 28 -11.30 -0.05 -12.52
CA SER A 28 -11.75 -1.40 -12.95
C SER A 28 -12.91 -1.97 -12.12
N PRO A 29 -12.94 -1.85 -10.78
CA PRO A 29 -14.09 -2.25 -9.97
C PRO A 29 -15.44 -1.68 -10.45
N LEU A 30 -15.46 -0.42 -10.88
CA LEU A 30 -16.70 0.25 -11.32
C LEU A 30 -17.20 -0.33 -12.65
N VAL A 31 -16.29 -0.63 -13.56
CA VAL A 31 -16.61 -1.29 -14.83
C VAL A 31 -17.20 -2.68 -14.55
N LEU A 32 -16.62 -3.43 -13.59
CA LEU A 32 -17.12 -4.76 -13.22
C LEU A 32 -18.51 -4.75 -12.59
N VAL A 33 -18.80 -3.79 -11.70
CA VAL A 33 -20.15 -3.66 -11.13
C VAL A 33 -21.18 -3.36 -12.23
N VAL A 34 -20.87 -2.43 -13.14
CA VAL A 34 -21.78 -2.09 -14.26
C VAL A 34 -21.98 -3.29 -15.19
N LEU A 35 -20.89 -4.00 -15.55
CA LEU A 35 -20.98 -5.19 -16.39
C LEU A 35 -21.77 -6.31 -15.68
N GLY A 36 -21.53 -6.54 -14.39
CA GLY A 36 -22.27 -7.52 -13.59
C GLY A 36 -23.77 -7.21 -13.56
N ILE A 37 -24.16 -5.95 -13.31
CA ILE A 37 -25.55 -5.50 -13.37
C ILE A 37 -26.13 -5.69 -14.78
N GLY A 38 -25.38 -5.37 -15.83
CA GLY A 38 -25.83 -5.57 -17.20
C GLY A 38 -26.06 -7.05 -17.53
N ILE A 39 -25.16 -7.92 -17.08
CA ILE A 39 -25.23 -9.37 -17.28
C ILE A 39 -26.39 -9.97 -16.48
N SER A 40 -26.63 -9.52 -15.24
CA SER A 40 -27.72 -10.05 -14.40
C SER A 40 -29.12 -9.76 -14.96
N LEU A 41 -29.24 -8.79 -15.86
CA LEU A 41 -30.51 -8.44 -16.52
C LEU A 41 -30.75 -9.24 -17.82
N LEU A 42 -29.78 -10.03 -18.29
CA LEU A 42 -29.93 -10.80 -19.52
C LEU A 42 -30.79 -12.05 -19.28
N PRO A 43 -31.78 -12.32 -20.15
CA PRO A 43 -32.61 -13.53 -20.03
C PRO A 43 -31.77 -14.78 -20.26
N GLY A 44 -31.84 -15.73 -19.31
CA GLY A 44 -31.13 -17.03 -19.39
C GLY A 44 -29.83 -17.10 -18.59
N VAL A 45 -29.41 -16.01 -17.93
CA VAL A 45 -28.33 -16.07 -16.93
C VAL A 45 -28.93 -16.57 -15.60
N PRO A 46 -28.41 -17.65 -15.00
CA PRO A 46 -28.89 -18.13 -13.71
C PRO A 46 -28.49 -17.18 -12.58
N ASP A 47 -29.32 -17.11 -11.54
CA ASP A 47 -29.02 -16.31 -10.35
C ASP A 47 -27.75 -16.83 -9.68
N VAL A 48 -26.76 -15.95 -9.56
CA VAL A 48 -25.52 -16.23 -8.86
C VAL A 48 -25.71 -15.84 -7.40
N VAL A 49 -25.77 -16.85 -6.52
CA VAL A 49 -25.78 -16.65 -5.07
C VAL A 49 -24.53 -17.30 -4.51
N VAL A 50 -23.64 -16.49 -3.93
CA VAL A 50 -22.41 -16.98 -3.31
C VAL A 50 -22.59 -16.97 -1.80
N ASP A 51 -22.21 -18.07 -1.13
CA ASP A 51 -22.22 -18.09 0.33
C ASP A 51 -21.24 -17.03 0.87
N PRO A 52 -21.70 -16.10 1.73
CA PRO A 52 -20.85 -15.05 2.30
C PRO A 52 -19.62 -15.59 3.02
N GLU A 53 -19.68 -16.82 3.55
CA GLU A 53 -18.55 -17.47 4.21
C GLU A 53 -17.36 -17.67 3.25
N TRP A 54 -17.62 -17.99 1.97
CA TRP A 54 -16.53 -18.10 0.97
C TRP A 54 -15.83 -16.77 0.74
N ILE A 55 -16.58 -15.66 0.77
CA ILE A 55 -15.99 -14.33 0.58
C ILE A 55 -15.25 -13.89 1.85
N LEU A 56 -15.87 -14.04 3.03
CA LEU A 56 -15.29 -13.63 4.30
C LEU A 56 -14.08 -14.45 4.73
N ALA A 57 -14.13 -15.78 4.59
CA ALA A 57 -13.06 -16.67 5.03
C ALA A 57 -12.08 -16.99 3.91
N GLY A 58 -12.52 -17.00 2.64
CA GLY A 58 -11.69 -17.33 1.49
C GLY A 58 -11.03 -16.12 0.82
N VAL A 59 -11.80 -15.06 0.56
CA VAL A 59 -11.36 -13.94 -0.30
C VAL A 59 -10.82 -12.75 0.49
N LEU A 60 -11.46 -12.35 1.58
CA LEU A 60 -11.03 -11.18 2.35
C LEU A 60 -9.68 -11.34 3.05
N PRO A 61 -9.33 -12.47 3.70
CA PRO A 61 -8.03 -12.61 4.36
C PRO A 61 -6.83 -12.38 3.43
N PRO A 62 -6.76 -12.98 2.21
CA PRO A 62 -5.67 -12.69 1.29
C PRO A 62 -5.66 -11.25 0.77
N LEU A 63 -6.82 -10.64 0.48
CA LEU A 63 -6.90 -9.24 0.04
C LEU A 63 -6.41 -8.26 1.12
N LEU A 64 -6.89 -8.43 2.36
CA LEU A 64 -6.49 -7.59 3.48
C LEU A 64 -5.01 -7.80 3.84
N TYR A 65 -4.51 -9.03 3.73
CA TYR A 65 -3.10 -9.33 3.92
C TYR A 65 -2.23 -8.67 2.85
N SER A 66 -2.57 -8.77 1.57
CA SER A 66 -1.77 -8.18 0.48
C SER A 66 -1.73 -6.66 0.59
N ALA A 67 -2.87 -6.02 0.85
CA ALA A 67 -2.96 -4.58 1.08
C ALA A 67 -2.17 -4.16 2.34
N ALA A 68 -2.15 -4.97 3.40
CA ALA A 68 -1.34 -4.70 4.58
C ALA A 68 0.17 -4.88 4.35
N VAL A 69 0.58 -5.82 3.49
CA VAL A 69 2.00 -6.04 3.13
C VAL A 69 2.55 -4.89 2.28
N SER A 70 1.75 -4.34 1.37
CA SER A 70 2.13 -3.23 0.50
C SER A 70 2.09 -1.87 1.20
N MET A 71 1.48 -1.79 2.40
CA MET A 71 1.33 -0.55 3.14
C MET A 71 2.68 0.08 3.56
N PRO A 72 2.90 1.39 3.32
CA PRO A 72 4.07 2.11 3.81
C PRO A 72 4.14 2.15 5.35
N ALA A 73 4.89 1.20 5.94
CA ALA A 73 4.91 0.99 7.39
C ALA A 73 5.37 2.21 8.21
N MET A 74 6.18 3.11 7.64
CA MET A 74 6.59 4.32 8.36
C MET A 74 5.45 5.34 8.46
N ASP A 75 4.77 5.60 7.35
CA ASP A 75 3.67 6.59 7.30
C ASP A 75 2.49 6.09 8.14
N PHE A 76 2.20 4.79 8.06
CA PHE A 76 1.23 4.15 8.95
C PHE A 76 1.53 4.39 10.43
N ARG A 77 2.80 4.18 10.86
CA ARG A 77 3.19 4.41 12.27
C ARG A 77 3.09 5.88 12.67
N ARG A 78 3.44 6.80 11.78
CA ARG A 78 3.35 8.25 12.00
C ARG A 78 1.91 8.70 12.13
N ASP A 79 0.99 8.11 11.38
CA ASP A 79 -0.43 8.48 11.40
C ASP A 79 -1.35 7.50 12.14
N LEU A 80 -0.79 6.57 12.93
CA LEU A 80 -1.55 5.55 13.64
C LEU A 80 -2.72 6.12 14.45
N ARG A 81 -2.54 7.28 15.10
CA ARG A 81 -3.63 7.94 15.85
C ARG A 81 -4.77 8.43 14.95
N THR A 82 -4.43 9.00 13.79
CA THR A 82 -5.39 9.48 12.79
C THR A 82 -6.13 8.30 12.19
N ILE A 83 -5.38 7.29 11.77
CA ILE A 83 -5.88 6.06 11.15
C ILE A 83 -6.78 5.30 12.11
N SER A 84 -6.34 5.02 13.35
CA SER A 84 -7.17 4.34 14.34
C SER A 84 -8.42 5.14 14.70
N GLY A 85 -8.35 6.48 14.72
CA GLY A 85 -9.52 7.32 14.92
C GLY A 85 -10.56 7.17 13.80
N LEU A 86 -10.13 7.17 12.54
CA LEU A 86 -11.00 6.99 11.38
C LEU A 86 -11.52 5.55 11.28
N ALA A 87 -10.67 4.54 11.52
CA ALA A 87 -11.02 3.15 11.37
C ALA A 87 -11.85 2.57 12.54
N ILE A 88 -11.72 3.12 13.75
CA ILE A 88 -12.40 2.59 14.94
C ILE A 88 -13.49 3.54 15.41
N VAL A 89 -13.11 4.76 15.82
CA VAL A 89 -14.06 5.70 16.45
C VAL A 89 -15.14 6.14 15.48
N LEU A 90 -14.74 6.56 14.27
CA LEU A 90 -15.70 7.00 13.26
C LEU A 90 -16.61 5.84 12.81
N VAL A 91 -16.11 4.61 12.71
CA VAL A 91 -16.92 3.42 12.40
C VAL A 91 -17.98 3.18 13.47
N VAL A 92 -17.59 3.14 14.76
CA VAL A 92 -18.52 2.98 15.88
C VAL A 92 -19.58 4.09 15.88
N VAL A 93 -19.16 5.35 15.77
CA VAL A 93 -20.07 6.50 15.77
C VAL A 93 -21.02 6.46 14.58
N SER A 94 -20.53 6.12 13.39
CA SER A 94 -21.36 6.01 12.19
C SER A 94 -22.36 4.86 12.30
N ALA A 95 -21.94 3.71 12.83
CA ALA A 95 -22.81 2.55 13.04
C ALA A 95 -23.94 2.85 14.02
N VAL A 96 -23.63 3.51 15.14
CA VAL A 96 -24.62 3.91 16.14
C VAL A 96 -25.58 4.98 15.57
N ALA A 97 -25.04 6.00 14.90
CA ALA A 97 -25.85 7.06 14.29
C ALA A 97 -26.83 6.49 13.25
N LEU A 98 -26.34 5.63 12.34
CA LEU A 98 -27.18 4.91 11.39
C LEU A 98 -28.18 3.99 12.10
N GLY A 99 -27.78 3.32 13.17
CA GLY A 99 -28.68 2.46 13.95
C GLY A 99 -29.89 3.22 14.48
N PHE A 100 -29.69 4.43 15.02
CA PHE A 100 -30.81 5.29 15.42
C PHE A 100 -31.68 5.71 14.23
N VAL A 101 -31.07 6.05 13.09
CA VAL A 101 -31.81 6.42 11.87
C VAL A 101 -32.64 5.24 11.36
N PHE A 102 -32.07 4.04 11.26
CA PHE A 102 -32.78 2.85 10.79
C PHE A 102 -33.87 2.39 11.76
N HIS A 103 -33.63 2.47 13.08
CA HIS A 103 -34.65 2.18 14.08
C HIS A 103 -35.84 3.15 13.97
N ALA A 104 -35.58 4.43 13.69
CA ALA A 104 -36.63 5.42 13.46
C ALA A 104 -37.40 5.19 12.14
N LEU A 105 -36.69 4.80 11.06
CA LEU A 105 -37.30 4.53 9.75
C LEU A 105 -38.09 3.21 9.72
N ILE A 106 -37.63 2.21 10.48
CA ILE A 106 -38.22 0.87 10.54
C ILE A 106 -38.50 0.57 12.03
N PRO A 107 -39.64 1.04 12.59
CA PRO A 107 -39.94 0.90 14.01
C PRO A 107 -39.99 -0.56 14.51
N SER A 108 -40.24 -1.52 13.59
CA SER A 108 -40.22 -2.95 13.90
C SER A 108 -38.82 -3.55 14.03
N LEU A 109 -37.76 -2.81 13.68
CA LEU A 109 -36.38 -3.27 13.75
C LEU A 109 -35.79 -2.90 15.12
N PRO A 110 -35.42 -3.84 15.99
CA PRO A 110 -34.83 -3.53 17.29
C PRO A 110 -33.55 -2.70 17.15
N LEU A 111 -33.26 -1.83 18.12
CA LEU A 111 -32.07 -0.97 18.08
C LEU A 111 -30.74 -1.74 17.87
N PRO A 112 -30.49 -2.90 18.53
CA PRO A 112 -29.27 -3.67 18.25
C PRO A 112 -29.19 -4.16 16.80
N ALA A 113 -30.31 -4.56 16.21
CA ALA A 113 -30.38 -4.98 14.81
C ALA A 113 -30.19 -3.80 13.85
N ALA A 114 -30.69 -2.62 14.21
CA ALA A 114 -30.45 -1.40 13.45
C ALA A 114 -28.99 -0.95 13.53
N ILE A 115 -28.34 -1.08 14.69
CA ILE A 115 -26.90 -0.82 14.86
C ILE A 115 -26.06 -1.84 14.06
N ALA A 116 -26.49 -3.10 13.98
CA ALA A 116 -25.87 -4.11 13.11
C ALA A 116 -25.91 -3.66 11.63
N LEU A 117 -27.05 -3.15 11.14
CA LEU A 117 -27.13 -2.56 9.80
C LEU A 117 -26.23 -1.32 9.65
N GLY A 118 -26.17 -0.48 10.69
CA GLY A 118 -25.24 0.64 10.73
C GLY A 118 -23.78 0.20 10.62
N ALA A 119 -23.39 -0.88 11.30
CA ALA A 119 -22.06 -1.46 11.25
C ALA A 119 -21.73 -1.96 9.84
N ILE A 120 -22.68 -2.63 9.17
CA ILE A 120 -22.55 -3.09 7.78
C ILE A 120 -22.24 -1.93 6.81
N VAL A 121 -22.91 -0.79 6.97
CA VAL A 121 -22.84 0.36 6.05
C VAL A 121 -21.70 1.34 6.39
N SER A 122 -21.17 1.28 7.62
CA SER A 122 -20.14 2.19 8.11
C SER A 122 -18.73 2.07 7.48
N PRO A 123 -18.18 0.87 7.18
CA PRO A 123 -16.81 0.75 6.68
C PRO A 123 -16.66 1.32 5.28
N THR A 124 -15.44 1.70 4.94
CA THR A 124 -15.08 2.27 3.65
C THR A 124 -14.08 1.41 2.90
N ASP A 125 -14.26 1.31 1.59
CA ASP A 125 -13.51 0.44 0.70
C ASP A 125 -12.15 1.04 0.30
N ALA A 126 -11.19 0.16 0.03
CA ALA A 126 -9.85 0.48 -0.47
C ALA A 126 -9.86 1.01 -1.92
N VAL A 127 -10.94 0.81 -2.70
CA VAL A 127 -11.07 1.30 -4.09
C VAL A 127 -10.78 2.79 -4.23
N ALA A 128 -11.07 3.59 -3.19
CA ALA A 128 -10.76 5.02 -3.23
C ALA A 128 -9.27 5.31 -3.30
N THR A 129 -8.45 4.45 -2.69
CA THR A 129 -7.01 4.60 -2.68
C THR A 129 -6.43 4.42 -4.07
N SER A 130 -6.90 3.45 -4.86
CA SER A 130 -6.42 3.24 -6.23
C SER A 130 -6.74 4.44 -7.13
N ILE A 131 -7.96 4.98 -7.03
CA ILE A 131 -8.35 6.20 -7.75
C ILE A 131 -7.49 7.40 -7.34
N VAL A 132 -7.21 7.54 -6.05
CA VAL A 132 -6.49 8.70 -5.50
C VAL A 132 -4.99 8.63 -5.81
N LYS A 133 -4.40 7.42 -5.82
CA LYS A 133 -3.00 7.18 -6.23
C LYS A 133 -2.74 7.67 -7.66
N ASP A 134 -3.69 7.46 -8.58
CA ASP A 134 -3.56 7.85 -9.99
C ASP A 134 -3.65 9.38 -10.23
N VAL A 135 -4.13 10.17 -9.26
CA VAL A 135 -4.37 11.62 -9.41
C VAL A 135 -3.29 12.48 -8.71
N GLY A 136 -2.28 11.87 -8.09
CA GLY A 136 -1.09 12.57 -7.59
C GLY A 136 -1.26 13.33 -6.27
N VAL A 137 -2.00 12.76 -5.32
CA VAL A 137 -2.11 13.34 -3.96
C VAL A 137 -0.89 13.02 -3.07
N SER A 138 -0.75 13.73 -1.94
CA SER A 138 0.29 13.43 -0.94
C SER A 138 0.27 11.97 -0.44
N HIS A 139 1.46 11.42 -0.20
CA HIS A 139 1.65 10.06 0.31
C HIS A 139 0.99 9.83 1.67
N ARG A 140 0.99 10.85 2.52
CA ARG A 140 0.28 10.82 3.79
C ARG A 140 -1.22 10.60 3.64
N LEU A 141 -1.87 11.31 2.71
CA LEU A 141 -3.30 11.14 2.46
C LEU A 141 -3.61 9.73 1.97
N THR A 142 -2.79 9.22 1.04
CA THR A 142 -2.89 7.84 0.55
C THR A 142 -2.72 6.82 1.68
N ALA A 143 -1.68 6.96 2.52
CA ALA A 143 -1.42 6.06 3.64
C ALA A 143 -2.54 6.11 4.70
N VAL A 144 -3.14 7.28 4.94
CA VAL A 144 -4.28 7.41 5.85
C VAL A 144 -5.53 6.74 5.28
N LEU A 145 -5.82 6.94 3.99
CA LEU A 145 -6.95 6.29 3.33
C LEU A 145 -6.81 4.76 3.30
N GLU A 146 -5.63 4.26 2.96
CA GLU A 146 -5.30 2.83 2.92
C GLU A 146 -5.33 2.21 4.32
N GLY A 147 -4.77 2.91 5.32
CA GLY A 147 -4.83 2.47 6.71
C GLY A 147 -6.24 2.46 7.29
N GLU A 148 -7.06 3.43 6.90
CA GLU A 148 -8.47 3.46 7.29
C GLU A 148 -9.22 2.25 6.72
N SER A 149 -9.13 2.01 5.40
CA SER A 149 -9.80 0.88 4.73
C SER A 149 -9.30 -0.48 5.22
N LEU A 150 -8.03 -0.60 5.62
CA LEU A 150 -7.49 -1.85 6.14
C LEU A 150 -8.08 -2.23 7.51
N LEU A 151 -8.38 -1.26 8.37
CA LEU A 151 -8.78 -1.51 9.76
C LEU A 151 -10.28 -1.35 10.02
N ASN A 152 -10.98 -0.60 9.18
CA ASN A 152 -12.41 -0.33 9.35
C ASN A 152 -13.28 -1.57 9.12
N ASP A 153 -12.94 -2.43 8.16
CA ASP A 153 -13.67 -3.65 7.80
C ASP A 153 -13.68 -4.64 8.96
N ALA A 154 -12.50 -4.83 9.53
CA ALA A 154 -12.27 -5.58 10.76
C ALA A 154 -13.11 -5.05 11.93
N THR A 155 -13.12 -3.73 12.12
CA THR A 155 -13.89 -3.09 13.20
C THR A 155 -15.39 -3.25 12.97
N ALA A 156 -15.86 -3.01 11.75
CA ALA A 156 -17.26 -3.09 11.37
C ALA A 156 -17.81 -4.51 11.54
N LEU A 157 -17.08 -5.54 11.11
CA LEU A 157 -17.49 -6.94 11.27
C LEU A 157 -17.48 -7.38 12.74
N ALA A 158 -16.53 -6.91 13.55
CA ALA A 158 -16.54 -7.16 14.99
C ALA A 158 -17.76 -6.51 15.67
N LEU A 159 -18.07 -5.25 15.35
CA LEU A 159 -19.27 -4.57 15.83
C LEU A 159 -20.56 -5.25 15.37
N LEU A 160 -20.61 -5.70 14.11
CA LEU A 160 -21.74 -6.44 13.53
C LEU A 160 -22.01 -7.71 14.34
N ARG A 161 -20.99 -8.55 14.56
CA ARG A 161 -21.13 -9.80 15.32
C ARG A 161 -21.65 -9.54 16.74
N SER A 162 -21.08 -8.54 17.43
CA SER A 162 -21.56 -8.16 18.77
C SER A 162 -23.00 -7.65 18.76
N ALA A 163 -23.37 -6.81 17.79
CA ALA A 163 -24.72 -6.27 17.67
C ALA A 163 -25.76 -7.34 17.32
N VAL A 164 -25.42 -8.28 16.43
CA VAL A 164 -26.26 -9.44 16.08
C VAL A 164 -26.43 -10.37 17.28
N ALA A 165 -25.35 -10.66 18.02
CA ALA A 165 -25.43 -11.49 19.22
C ALA A 165 -26.40 -10.91 20.26
N VAL A 166 -26.33 -9.59 20.51
CA VAL A 166 -27.27 -8.89 21.40
C VAL A 166 -28.71 -8.95 20.83
N ALA A 167 -28.88 -8.75 19.52
CA ALA A 167 -30.20 -8.78 18.88
C ALA A 167 -30.89 -10.15 18.96
N VAL A 168 -30.12 -11.23 18.85
CA VAL A 168 -30.63 -12.61 18.86
C VAL A 168 -30.93 -13.10 20.28
N ILE A 169 -30.06 -12.81 21.25
CA ILE A 169 -30.20 -13.36 22.62
C ILE A 169 -31.35 -12.67 23.39
N GLN A 170 -31.81 -11.48 22.96
CA GLN A 170 -32.88 -10.69 23.62
C GLN A 170 -32.70 -10.48 25.14
N SER A 171 -31.49 -10.68 25.67
CA SER A 171 -31.22 -10.55 27.10
C SER A 171 -30.98 -9.08 27.45
N ALA A 172 -31.90 -8.52 28.25
CA ALA A 172 -31.89 -7.13 28.71
C ALA A 172 -30.75 -6.78 29.69
N GLU A 173 -29.86 -7.73 30.00
CA GLU A 173 -28.81 -7.59 31.02
C GLU A 173 -27.39 -7.41 30.43
N LEU A 174 -27.22 -7.38 29.10
CA LEU A 174 -25.92 -7.07 28.50
C LEU A 174 -25.62 -5.58 28.66
N SER A 175 -24.86 -5.24 29.71
CA SER A 175 -24.30 -3.90 29.91
C SER A 175 -23.43 -3.51 28.73
N ALA A 176 -23.49 -2.24 28.29
CA ALA A 176 -22.58 -1.72 27.25
C ALA A 176 -21.09 -1.99 27.55
N GLY A 177 -20.75 -2.13 28.84
CA GLY A 177 -19.41 -2.51 29.29
C GLY A 177 -18.99 -3.92 28.90
N THR A 178 -19.89 -4.91 28.89
CA THR A 178 -19.54 -6.30 28.50
C THR A 178 -19.28 -6.38 27.01
N VAL A 179 -20.12 -5.75 26.19
CA VAL A 179 -19.92 -5.64 24.73
C VAL A 179 -18.60 -4.96 24.40
N ALA A 180 -18.29 -3.85 25.06
CA ALA A 180 -17.02 -3.15 24.88
C ALA A 180 -15.82 -4.03 25.30
N TRP A 181 -15.94 -4.77 26.40
CA TRP A 181 -14.91 -5.69 26.87
C TRP A 181 -14.68 -6.85 25.90
N ASP A 182 -15.73 -7.50 25.41
CA ASP A 182 -15.63 -8.59 24.43
C ASP A 182 -15.01 -8.12 23.12
N PHE A 183 -15.40 -6.94 22.64
CA PHE A 183 -14.76 -6.31 21.48
C PHE A 183 -13.26 -6.08 21.70
N LEU A 184 -12.87 -5.49 22.83
CA LEU A 184 -11.46 -5.21 23.15
C LEU A 184 -10.64 -6.51 23.32
N ARG A 185 -11.22 -7.53 23.95
CA ARG A 185 -10.61 -8.85 24.12
C ARG A 185 -10.39 -9.54 22.77
N SER A 186 -11.42 -9.57 21.93
CA SER A 186 -11.37 -10.14 20.57
C SER A 186 -10.29 -9.46 19.72
N LEU A 187 -10.21 -8.12 19.78
CA LEU A 187 -9.20 -7.34 19.07
C LEU A 187 -7.77 -7.64 19.59
N ALA A 188 -7.57 -7.71 20.90
CA ALA A 188 -6.27 -8.00 21.50
C ALA A 188 -5.76 -9.40 21.12
N ILE A 189 -6.63 -10.41 21.14
CA ILE A 189 -6.29 -11.78 20.74
C ILE A 189 -5.91 -11.82 19.26
N ALA A 190 -6.68 -11.18 18.38
CA ALA A 190 -6.38 -11.14 16.95
C ALA A 190 -5.04 -10.46 16.65
N ILE A 191 -4.74 -9.34 17.32
CA ILE A 191 -3.45 -8.65 17.20
C ILE A 191 -2.30 -9.56 17.65
N ALA A 192 -2.46 -10.27 18.78
CA ALA A 192 -1.43 -11.17 19.29
C ALA A 192 -1.14 -12.33 18.31
N ILE A 193 -2.19 -12.97 17.78
CA ILE A 193 -2.06 -14.06 16.81
C ILE A 193 -1.42 -13.56 15.52
N GLY A 194 -1.94 -12.47 14.95
CA GLY A 194 -1.40 -11.88 13.72
C GLY A 194 0.07 -11.49 13.87
N TRP A 195 0.47 -10.97 15.03
CA TRP A 195 1.87 -10.65 15.30
C TRP A 195 2.75 -11.90 15.38
N VAL A 196 2.31 -12.94 16.08
CA VAL A 196 3.03 -14.22 16.18
C VAL A 196 3.19 -14.85 14.79
N VAL A 197 2.09 -14.95 14.03
CA VAL A 197 2.09 -15.54 12.69
C VAL A 197 2.95 -14.73 11.72
N GLY A 198 2.85 -13.40 11.73
CA GLY A 198 3.71 -12.53 10.92
C GLY A 198 5.19 -12.67 11.26
N ARG A 199 5.56 -12.82 12.54
CA ARG A 199 6.94 -13.07 12.95
C ARG A 199 7.43 -14.46 12.54
N ALA A 200 6.59 -15.47 12.71
CA ALA A 200 6.88 -16.83 12.25
C ALA A 200 7.07 -16.87 10.73
N ASN A 201 6.22 -16.16 9.98
CA ASN A 201 6.31 -16.02 8.53
C ASN A 201 7.69 -15.50 8.09
N LEU A 202 8.15 -14.37 8.65
CA LEU A 202 9.47 -13.82 8.37
C LEU A 202 10.61 -14.80 8.72
N MET A 203 10.46 -15.56 9.82
CA MET A 203 11.47 -16.50 10.32
C MET A 203 11.58 -17.77 9.50
N ILE A 204 10.46 -18.25 8.96
CA ILE A 204 10.36 -19.47 8.15
C ILE A 204 10.75 -19.15 6.71
N ARG A 205 10.11 -18.14 6.10
CA ARG A 205 10.34 -17.79 4.68
C ARG A 205 11.77 -17.35 4.40
N ARG A 206 12.45 -16.70 5.35
CA ARG A 206 13.89 -16.37 5.19
C ARG A 206 14.81 -17.59 5.05
N ARG A 207 14.36 -18.79 5.43
CA ARG A 207 15.14 -20.04 5.34
C ARG A 207 14.82 -20.84 4.08
N VAL A 208 13.71 -20.52 3.42
CA VAL A 208 13.33 -21.18 2.18
C VAL A 208 14.04 -20.46 1.05
N THR A 209 14.84 -21.17 0.27
CA THR A 209 15.62 -20.60 -0.83
C THR A 209 14.84 -20.62 -2.15
N ASP A 210 13.96 -21.61 -2.34
CA ASP A 210 13.13 -21.71 -3.53
C ASP A 210 12.06 -20.60 -3.56
N THR A 211 12.00 -19.88 -4.68
CA THR A 211 11.10 -18.72 -4.84
C THR A 211 9.63 -19.16 -4.98
N ALA A 212 9.38 -20.28 -5.66
CA ALA A 212 8.03 -20.79 -5.86
C ALA A 212 7.43 -21.29 -4.53
N ALA A 213 8.17 -22.09 -3.77
CA ALA A 213 7.78 -22.54 -2.43
C ALA A 213 7.55 -21.36 -1.48
N ASN A 214 8.38 -20.32 -1.54
CA ASN A 214 8.17 -19.10 -0.78
C ASN A 214 6.87 -18.37 -1.14
N THR A 215 6.52 -18.35 -2.42
CA THR A 215 5.28 -17.73 -2.92
C THR A 215 4.08 -18.53 -2.42
N VAL A 216 4.13 -19.87 -2.49
CA VAL A 216 3.10 -20.76 -1.92
C VAL A 216 2.92 -20.54 -0.43
N LEU A 217 4.02 -20.45 0.34
CA LEU A 217 3.96 -20.13 1.76
C LEU A 217 3.28 -18.79 2.01
N SER A 218 3.53 -17.78 1.16
CA SER A 218 2.91 -16.47 1.29
C SER A 218 1.39 -16.53 1.21
N PHE A 219 0.82 -17.39 0.34
CA PHE A 219 -0.62 -17.60 0.23
C PHE A 219 -1.23 -18.24 1.48
N ALA A 220 -0.46 -19.06 2.20
CA ALA A 220 -0.94 -19.71 3.43
C ALA A 220 -1.01 -18.73 4.62
N VAL A 221 -0.15 -17.71 4.68
CA VAL A 221 -0.05 -16.76 5.80
C VAL A 221 -1.40 -16.13 6.22
N PRO A 222 -2.21 -15.55 5.32
CA PRO A 222 -3.49 -14.96 5.71
C PRO A 222 -4.43 -15.97 6.39
N PHE A 223 -4.44 -17.22 5.94
CA PHE A 223 -5.26 -18.29 6.52
C PHE A 223 -4.70 -18.80 7.85
N LEU A 224 -3.37 -18.95 7.94
CA LEU A 224 -2.67 -19.31 9.17
C LEU A 224 -2.84 -18.26 10.27
N ALA A 225 -3.09 -16.99 9.90
CA ALA A 225 -3.42 -15.93 10.84
C ALA A 225 -4.91 -15.91 11.20
N SER A 226 -5.80 -16.03 10.21
CA SER A 226 -7.24 -15.88 10.42
C SER A 226 -7.88 -17.08 11.12
N ILE A 227 -7.57 -18.32 10.71
CA ILE A 227 -8.22 -19.52 11.24
C ILE A 227 -8.03 -19.67 12.76
N PRO A 228 -6.81 -19.59 13.33
CA PRO A 228 -6.64 -19.71 14.78
C PRO A 228 -7.32 -18.58 15.57
N ALA A 229 -7.42 -17.39 14.98
CA ALA A 229 -8.12 -16.27 15.59
C ALA A 229 -9.62 -16.54 15.64
N GLU A 230 -10.23 -17.05 14.57
CA GLU A 230 -11.66 -17.40 14.56
C GLU A 230 -12.00 -18.52 15.54
N VAL A 231 -11.12 -19.52 15.69
CA VAL A 231 -11.27 -20.59 16.69
C VAL A 231 -11.29 -20.06 18.13
N LEU A 232 -10.68 -18.90 18.39
CA LEU A 232 -10.67 -18.22 19.70
C LEU A 232 -11.70 -17.10 19.81
N ASP A 233 -12.74 -17.10 18.96
CA ASP A 233 -13.76 -16.05 18.86
C ASP A 233 -13.17 -14.64 18.63
N ALA A 234 -11.98 -14.57 18.04
CA ALA A 234 -11.30 -13.35 17.66
C ALA A 234 -11.51 -13.02 16.18
N SER A 235 -11.22 -11.76 15.79
CA SER A 235 -11.36 -11.35 14.38
C SER A 235 -10.23 -11.92 13.51
N GLY A 236 -10.52 -12.93 12.70
CA GLY A 236 -9.56 -13.53 11.76
C GLY A 236 -9.00 -12.53 10.75
N LEU A 237 -9.83 -11.58 10.30
CA LEU A 237 -9.42 -10.53 9.37
C LEU A 237 -8.41 -9.56 10.00
N VAL A 238 -8.60 -9.17 11.27
CA VAL A 238 -7.60 -8.37 12.01
C VAL A 238 -6.27 -9.13 12.09
N ALA A 239 -6.32 -10.43 12.40
CA ALA A 239 -5.11 -11.23 12.50
C ALA A 239 -4.35 -11.29 11.17
N ALA A 240 -5.05 -11.45 10.04
CA ALA A 240 -4.47 -11.41 8.71
C ALA A 240 -3.84 -10.04 8.38
N VAL A 241 -4.53 -8.93 8.67
CA VAL A 241 -3.99 -7.56 8.50
C VAL A 241 -2.71 -7.37 9.33
N VAL A 242 -2.73 -7.75 10.62
CA VAL A 242 -1.56 -7.60 11.50
C VAL A 242 -0.40 -8.47 11.02
N ALA A 243 -0.66 -9.70 10.57
CA ALA A 243 0.36 -10.56 9.96
C ALA A 243 0.96 -9.93 8.69
N GLY A 244 0.11 -9.28 7.87
CA GLY A 244 0.54 -8.52 6.68
C GLY A 244 1.40 -7.31 7.03
N LEU A 245 0.99 -6.48 7.98
CA LEU A 245 1.76 -5.31 8.45
C LEU A 245 3.13 -5.70 9.01
N VAL A 246 3.19 -6.77 9.80
CA VAL A 246 4.45 -7.31 10.32
C VAL A 246 5.35 -7.82 9.18
N THR A 247 4.75 -8.51 8.21
CA THR A 247 5.47 -9.04 7.05
C THR A 247 6.01 -7.92 6.16
N GLY A 248 5.19 -6.94 5.78
CA GLY A 248 5.59 -5.78 4.98
C GLY A 248 6.73 -4.98 5.62
N HIS A 249 6.64 -4.74 6.93
CA HIS A 249 7.71 -4.03 7.66
C HIS A 249 9.06 -4.81 7.65
N GLY A 250 8.99 -6.14 7.74
CA GLY A 250 10.14 -7.02 7.77
C GLY A 250 10.70 -7.41 6.41
N ALA A 251 9.90 -7.33 5.33
CA ALA A 251 10.24 -7.88 4.02
C ALA A 251 11.60 -7.39 3.50
N ALA A 252 11.84 -6.08 3.50
CA ALA A 252 13.08 -5.49 3.00
C ALA A 252 14.36 -5.92 3.77
N ARG A 253 14.21 -6.42 5.01
CA ARG A 253 15.32 -6.91 5.84
C ARG A 253 15.55 -8.41 5.69
N TYR A 254 14.50 -9.19 5.47
CA TYR A 254 14.57 -10.66 5.56
C TYR A 254 14.42 -11.39 4.22
N PHE A 255 13.84 -10.76 3.20
CA PHE A 255 13.59 -11.40 1.91
C PHE A 255 14.51 -10.86 0.81
N PRO A 256 15.12 -11.74 -0.01
CA PRO A 256 15.92 -11.33 -1.15
C PRO A 256 15.08 -10.57 -2.19
N PRO A 257 15.72 -9.76 -3.06
CA PRO A 257 15.01 -8.96 -4.06
C PRO A 257 14.14 -9.77 -5.03
N THR A 258 14.67 -10.88 -5.52
CA THR A 258 13.98 -11.81 -6.42
C THR A 258 12.66 -12.30 -5.83
N GLN A 259 12.70 -12.74 -4.57
CA GLN A 259 11.51 -13.16 -3.83
C GLN A 259 10.51 -12.02 -3.64
N ARG A 260 10.96 -10.81 -3.26
CA ARG A 260 10.06 -9.67 -3.08
C ARG A 260 9.39 -9.23 -4.37
N ALA A 261 10.14 -9.22 -5.47
CA ALA A 261 9.61 -8.92 -6.80
C ALA A 261 8.59 -9.98 -7.26
N ALA A 262 8.88 -11.26 -7.03
CA ALA A 262 7.96 -12.36 -7.32
C ALA A 262 6.67 -12.26 -6.49
N ASP A 263 6.79 -12.04 -5.17
CA ASP A 263 5.66 -11.83 -4.27
C ASP A 263 4.79 -10.66 -4.76
N ALA A 264 5.39 -9.49 -5.03
CA ALA A 264 4.65 -8.30 -5.43
C ALA A 264 3.85 -8.50 -6.73
N ARG A 265 4.44 -9.12 -7.76
CA ARG A 265 3.76 -9.41 -9.04
C ARG A 265 2.63 -10.43 -8.87
N THR A 266 2.89 -11.46 -8.08
CA THR A 266 1.92 -12.53 -7.82
C THR A 266 0.72 -11.98 -7.07
N TRP A 267 0.95 -11.25 -5.97
CA TRP A 267 -0.12 -10.66 -5.17
C TRP A 267 -0.95 -9.64 -5.94
N ARG A 268 -0.34 -8.80 -6.80
CA ARG A 268 -1.08 -7.89 -7.68
C ARG A 268 -2.02 -8.62 -8.64
N THR A 269 -1.61 -9.80 -9.11
CA THR A 269 -2.44 -10.64 -10.00
C THR A 269 -3.58 -11.31 -9.21
N VAL A 270 -3.28 -11.82 -8.01
CA VAL A 270 -4.29 -12.39 -7.12
C VAL A 270 -5.31 -11.34 -6.69
N GLU A 271 -4.88 -10.14 -6.33
CA GLU A 271 -5.73 -9.01 -5.97
C GLU A 271 -6.67 -8.64 -7.13
N LEU A 272 -6.16 -8.51 -8.36
CA LEU A 272 -6.98 -8.26 -9.54
C LEU A 272 -8.08 -9.31 -9.72
N VAL A 273 -7.75 -10.60 -9.55
CA VAL A 273 -8.72 -11.69 -9.71
C VAL A 273 -9.73 -11.71 -8.55
N LEU A 274 -9.27 -11.60 -7.31
CA LEU A 274 -10.10 -11.68 -6.12
C LEU A 274 -11.01 -10.46 -6.00
N GLU A 275 -10.47 -9.24 -6.06
CA GLU A 275 -11.29 -8.02 -6.08
C GLU A 275 -12.23 -8.03 -7.28
N GLY A 276 -11.71 -8.38 -8.46
CA GLY A 276 -12.50 -8.39 -9.67
C GLY A 276 -13.68 -9.36 -9.61
N ALA A 277 -13.46 -10.57 -9.08
CA ALA A 277 -14.52 -11.54 -8.87
C ALA A 277 -15.57 -11.03 -7.89
N VAL A 278 -15.11 -10.40 -6.80
CA VAL A 278 -15.97 -9.89 -5.73
C VAL A 278 -16.84 -8.72 -6.22
N PHE A 279 -16.31 -7.78 -7.01
CA PHE A 279 -17.12 -6.72 -7.64
C PHE A 279 -18.06 -7.24 -8.74
N LEU A 280 -17.63 -8.24 -9.50
CA LEU A 280 -18.48 -8.86 -10.52
C LEU A 280 -19.67 -9.60 -9.86
N ILE A 281 -19.41 -10.40 -8.81
CA ILE A 281 -20.44 -11.09 -8.03
C ILE A 281 -21.42 -10.08 -7.44
N MET A 282 -20.92 -8.99 -6.83
CA MET A 282 -21.77 -7.91 -6.35
C MET A 282 -22.73 -7.43 -7.44
N GLY A 283 -22.23 -7.11 -8.64
CA GLY A 283 -23.08 -6.65 -9.73
C GLY A 283 -24.12 -7.69 -10.16
N LEU A 284 -23.72 -8.97 -10.20
CA LEU A 284 -24.58 -10.09 -10.60
C LEU A 284 -25.71 -10.38 -9.61
N GLU A 285 -25.51 -10.11 -8.31
CA GLU A 285 -26.50 -10.39 -7.25
C GLU A 285 -27.69 -9.40 -7.24
N LEU A 286 -27.66 -8.32 -8.02
CA LEU A 286 -28.72 -7.30 -8.01
C LEU A 286 -30.11 -7.89 -8.34
N SER A 287 -30.21 -8.73 -9.36
CA SER A 287 -31.50 -9.34 -9.77
C SER A 287 -32.07 -10.18 -8.62
N ALA A 288 -31.25 -11.06 -8.04
CA ALA A 288 -31.64 -11.93 -6.95
C ALA A 288 -32.11 -11.15 -5.70
N VAL A 289 -31.45 -10.02 -5.39
CA VAL A 289 -31.86 -9.15 -4.26
C VAL A 289 -33.21 -8.48 -4.53
N LEU A 290 -33.47 -8.05 -5.76
CA LEU A 290 -34.74 -7.42 -6.14
C LEU A 290 -35.90 -8.42 -6.12
N ASP A 291 -35.69 -9.63 -6.63
CA ASP A 291 -36.69 -10.69 -6.65
C ASP A 291 -37.08 -11.14 -5.23
N GLY A 292 -36.12 -11.11 -4.29
CA GLY A 292 -36.35 -11.44 -2.87
C GLY A 292 -37.24 -10.46 -2.08
N LEU A 293 -37.61 -9.30 -2.64
CA LEU A 293 -38.44 -8.29 -1.97
C LEU A 293 -39.94 -8.42 -2.25
N GLY A 294 -40.33 -9.20 -3.27
CA GLY A 294 -41.71 -9.52 -3.64
C GLY A 294 -42.63 -8.34 -4.00
N SER A 295 -42.18 -7.08 -3.86
CA SER A 295 -42.97 -5.88 -4.16
C SER A 295 -42.10 -4.67 -4.51
N ALA A 296 -42.53 -3.91 -5.52
CA ALA A 296 -41.86 -2.68 -5.94
C ALA A 296 -41.82 -1.60 -4.85
N SER A 297 -42.81 -1.57 -3.95
CA SER A 297 -42.87 -0.60 -2.84
C SER A 297 -41.85 -0.91 -1.73
N ALA A 298 -41.52 -2.19 -1.49
CA ALA A 298 -40.43 -2.57 -0.60
C ALA A 298 -39.07 -2.19 -1.20
N ALA A 299 -38.88 -2.44 -2.50
CA ALA A 299 -37.67 -2.03 -3.22
C ALA A 299 -37.46 -0.50 -3.14
N TRP A 300 -38.48 0.30 -3.42
CA TRP A 300 -38.38 1.76 -3.34
C TRP A 300 -38.00 2.24 -1.93
N ARG A 301 -38.59 1.67 -0.88
CA ARG A 301 -38.23 1.99 0.51
C ARG A 301 -36.78 1.65 0.82
N GLY A 302 -36.29 0.50 0.34
CA GLY A 302 -34.89 0.10 0.50
C GLY A 302 -33.93 1.06 -0.20
N VAL A 303 -34.24 1.47 -1.44
CA VAL A 303 -33.43 2.45 -2.17
C VAL A 303 -33.40 3.79 -1.45
N MET A 304 -34.55 4.32 -1.00
CA MET A 304 -34.59 5.60 -0.27
C MET A 304 -33.85 5.52 1.06
N ALA A 305 -33.98 4.42 1.80
CA ALA A 305 -33.24 4.21 3.04
C ALA A 305 -31.73 4.12 2.80
N GLY A 306 -31.28 3.46 1.72
CA GLY A 306 -29.88 3.41 1.31
C GLY A 306 -29.31 4.78 0.92
N LEU A 307 -30.05 5.57 0.13
CA LEU A 307 -29.65 6.93 -0.22
C LEU A 307 -29.55 7.84 1.02
N LEU A 308 -30.52 7.75 1.93
CA LEU A 308 -30.48 8.47 3.19
C LEU A 308 -29.28 8.03 4.05
N ALA A 309 -28.98 6.72 4.09
CA ALA A 309 -27.83 6.20 4.81
C ALA A 309 -26.52 6.79 4.25
N ILE A 310 -26.35 6.88 2.93
CA ILE A 310 -25.18 7.55 2.32
C ILE A 310 -25.06 8.99 2.81
N VAL A 311 -26.15 9.76 2.79
CA VAL A 311 -26.14 11.16 3.25
C VAL A 311 -25.73 11.24 4.73
N VAL A 312 -26.32 10.41 5.59
CA VAL A 312 -26.03 10.40 7.02
C VAL A 312 -24.56 10.06 7.27
N VAL A 313 -24.02 9.01 6.63
CA VAL A 313 -22.61 8.64 6.85
C VAL A 313 -21.66 9.71 6.30
N LEU A 314 -21.97 10.31 5.15
CA LEU A 314 -21.17 11.43 4.63
C LEU A 314 -21.18 12.63 5.57
N LEU A 315 -22.31 12.95 6.19
CA LEU A 315 -22.40 14.02 7.19
C LEU A 315 -21.60 13.69 8.45
N VAL A 316 -21.75 12.48 9.01
CA VAL A 316 -20.99 12.03 10.18
C VAL A 316 -19.48 12.07 9.90
N ARG A 317 -19.08 11.58 8.73
CA ARG A 317 -17.68 11.62 8.25
C ARG A 317 -17.19 13.06 8.09
N ALA A 318 -17.97 13.94 7.46
CA ALA A 318 -17.61 15.34 7.27
C ALA A 318 -17.38 16.06 8.61
N VAL A 319 -18.28 15.86 9.57
CA VAL A 319 -18.16 16.45 10.92
C VAL A 319 -16.91 15.91 11.63
N TYR A 320 -16.71 14.59 11.63
CA TYR A 320 -15.56 13.98 12.29
C TYR A 320 -14.23 14.45 11.68
N VAL A 321 -14.11 14.43 10.35
CA VAL A 321 -12.91 14.88 9.63
C VAL A 321 -12.68 16.37 9.86
N ALA A 322 -13.72 17.21 9.87
CA ALA A 322 -13.58 18.64 10.17
C ALA A 322 -13.02 18.87 11.58
N VAL A 323 -13.49 18.14 12.59
CA VAL A 323 -12.98 18.19 13.97
C VAL A 323 -11.52 17.71 14.03
N LEU A 324 -11.22 16.59 13.37
CA LEU A 324 -9.88 16.01 13.30
C LEU A 324 -8.88 16.98 12.67
N VAL A 325 -9.18 17.49 11.48
CA VAL A 325 -8.33 18.44 10.74
C VAL A 325 -8.15 19.74 11.54
N SER A 326 -9.22 20.26 12.14
CA SER A 326 -9.13 21.45 13.01
C SER A 326 -8.20 21.21 14.21
N GLY A 327 -8.28 20.02 14.82
CA GLY A 327 -7.39 19.60 15.90
C GLY A 327 -5.93 19.50 15.46
N LEU A 328 -5.67 18.94 14.28
CA LEU A 328 -4.34 18.82 13.69
C LEU A 328 -3.74 20.19 13.37
N GLN A 329 -4.53 21.11 12.78
CA GLN A 329 -4.08 22.48 12.48
C GLN A 329 -3.75 23.28 13.75
N ARG A 330 -4.54 23.13 14.82
CA ARG A 330 -4.23 23.74 16.13
C ARG A 330 -2.93 23.17 16.73
N ARG A 331 -2.70 21.86 16.60
CA ARG A 331 -1.46 21.22 17.05
C ARG A 331 -0.25 21.69 16.23
N LYS A 332 -0.37 21.84 14.91
CA LYS A 332 0.70 22.35 14.03
C LYS A 332 1.26 23.69 14.54
N ARG A 333 0.39 24.62 14.94
CA ARG A 333 0.81 25.91 15.51
C ARG A 333 1.67 25.78 16.77
N ARG A 334 1.41 24.78 17.61
CA ARG A 334 2.20 24.49 18.83
C ARG A 334 3.48 23.69 18.53
N LEU A 335 3.45 22.83 17.51
CA LEU A 335 4.57 21.98 17.11
C LEU A 335 5.73 22.79 16.52
N GLY A 336 5.46 23.92 15.84
CA GLY A 336 6.51 24.80 15.31
C GLY A 336 7.47 25.33 16.38
N GLU A 337 6.98 25.65 17.58
CA GLU A 337 7.83 26.04 18.71
C GLU A 337 8.68 24.87 19.23
N HIS A 338 8.10 23.68 19.27
CA HIS A 338 8.78 22.47 19.74
C HIS A 338 9.88 22.04 18.76
N ARG A 339 9.64 22.14 17.45
CA ARG A 339 10.65 21.90 16.40
C ARG A 339 11.85 22.81 16.56
N ARG A 340 11.63 24.11 16.79
CA ARG A 340 12.73 25.07 17.03
C ARG A 340 13.57 24.66 18.25
N ARG A 341 12.93 24.21 19.34
CA ARG A 341 13.64 23.73 20.54
C ARG A 341 14.42 22.45 20.29
N VAL A 342 13.83 21.46 19.60
CA VAL A 342 14.48 20.18 19.29
C VAL A 342 15.65 20.39 18.32
N GLY A 343 15.49 21.25 17.30
CA GLY A 343 16.57 21.60 16.39
C GLY A 343 17.73 22.33 17.08
N ALA A 344 17.42 23.27 17.99
CA ALA A 344 18.45 23.92 18.82
C ALA A 344 19.15 22.93 19.77
N PHE A 345 18.41 21.97 20.33
CA PHE A 345 18.97 20.92 21.17
C PHE A 345 19.89 19.96 20.38
N GLU A 346 19.50 19.57 19.17
CA GLU A 346 20.34 18.75 18.29
C GLU A 346 21.63 19.46 17.88
N GLN A 347 21.57 20.76 17.57
CA GLN A 347 22.77 21.56 17.29
C GLN A 347 23.66 21.73 18.52
N ALA A 348 23.08 21.68 19.72
CA ALA A 348 23.81 21.74 20.99
C ALA A 348 24.32 20.37 21.47
N LEU A 349 23.93 19.26 20.84
CA LEU A 349 24.47 17.94 21.14
C LEU A 349 25.93 17.88 20.65
N GLY A 350 26.88 17.76 21.59
CA GLY A 350 28.27 17.45 21.27
C GLY A 350 28.48 16.02 20.76
N ASP A 351 29.73 15.68 20.45
CA ASP A 351 30.10 14.33 19.97
C ASP A 351 30.09 13.25 21.05
N ASP A 352 30.08 13.64 22.33
CA ASP A 352 30.11 12.72 23.48
C ASP A 352 28.75 12.08 23.82
N VAL A 353 27.71 12.34 23.03
CA VAL A 353 26.35 11.91 23.34
C VAL A 353 26.15 10.44 22.94
N PRO A 354 25.56 9.59 23.81
CA PRO A 354 25.34 8.20 23.47
C PRO A 354 24.57 8.04 22.15
N PRO A 355 24.99 7.15 21.24
CA PRO A 355 24.41 7.02 19.90
C PRO A 355 22.90 6.70 19.92
N LYS A 356 22.41 6.05 20.98
CA LYS A 356 20.97 5.81 21.19
C LYS A 356 20.18 7.10 21.39
N VAL A 357 20.74 8.08 22.11
CA VAL A 357 20.10 9.37 22.38
C VAL A 357 20.11 10.22 21.11
N ARG A 358 21.25 10.30 20.42
CA ARG A 358 21.38 11.00 19.13
C ARG A 358 20.34 10.47 18.12
N ARG A 359 20.23 9.15 17.95
CA ARG A 359 19.20 8.52 17.08
C ARG A 359 17.77 8.90 17.47
N ARG A 360 17.47 8.99 18.77
CA ARG A 360 16.13 9.36 19.24
C ARG A 360 15.79 10.81 18.93
N VAL A 361 16.76 11.72 19.08
CA VAL A 361 16.60 13.15 18.77
C VAL A 361 16.41 13.35 17.27
N VAL A 362 17.26 12.73 16.44
CA VAL A 362 17.16 12.76 14.97
C VAL A 362 15.81 12.24 14.49
N ARG A 363 15.36 11.09 15.02
CA ARG A 363 14.04 10.54 14.71
C ARG A 363 12.91 11.50 15.10
N LEU A 364 12.97 12.06 16.30
CA LEU A 364 11.96 13.00 16.79
C LEU A 364 11.89 14.25 15.89
N ARG A 365 13.03 14.81 15.49
CA ARG A 365 13.08 15.95 14.57
C ARG A 365 12.48 15.60 13.21
N SER A 366 12.86 14.46 12.62
CA SER A 366 12.33 14.03 11.33
C SER A 366 10.81 13.80 11.37
N ASP A 367 10.29 13.22 12.46
CA ASP A 367 8.85 13.09 12.65
C ASP A 367 8.16 14.46 12.74
N LEU A 368 8.78 15.45 13.39
CA LEU A 368 8.27 16.83 13.43
C LEU A 368 8.30 17.50 12.06
N ASP A 369 9.39 17.33 11.30
CA ASP A 369 9.56 17.83 9.93
C ASP A 369 8.46 17.26 9.02
N PHE A 370 8.19 15.95 9.13
CA PHE A 370 7.10 15.27 8.42
C PHE A 370 5.74 15.91 8.70
N TYR A 371 5.35 16.09 9.97
CA TYR A 371 4.04 16.66 10.31
C TYR A 371 3.87 18.13 9.89
N GLU A 372 4.97 18.89 9.82
CA GLU A 372 4.93 20.30 9.43
C GLU A 372 4.78 20.48 7.92
N LEU A 373 5.49 19.65 7.15
CA LEU A 373 5.59 19.76 5.71
C LEU A 373 4.46 19.03 4.99
N GLU A 374 4.07 17.84 5.45
CA GLU A 374 2.92 17.09 4.92
C GLU A 374 1.67 17.36 5.77
N SER A 375 1.31 18.63 5.96
CA SER A 375 0.19 18.96 6.85
C SER A 375 -1.17 18.74 6.18
N PHE A 376 -2.03 17.95 6.82
CA PHE A 376 -3.45 17.81 6.45
C PHE A 376 -4.16 19.16 6.45
N GLY A 377 -4.40 19.68 5.25
CA GLY A 377 -5.22 20.85 5.01
C GLY A 377 -6.72 20.52 5.01
N TRP A 378 -7.55 21.56 4.96
CA TRP A 378 -8.99 21.39 4.74
C TRP A 378 -9.31 20.81 3.35
N ARG A 379 -8.43 21.02 2.36
CA ARG A 379 -8.50 20.40 1.02
C ARG A 379 -8.29 18.89 1.10
N ASP A 380 -7.26 18.46 1.82
CA ASP A 380 -6.99 17.03 2.07
C ASP A 380 -8.15 16.39 2.86
N GLY A 381 -8.71 17.13 3.83
CA GLY A 381 -9.93 16.73 4.54
C GLY A 381 -11.15 16.55 3.62
N GLY A 382 -11.35 17.43 2.64
CA GLY A 382 -12.42 17.30 1.65
C GLY A 382 -12.29 16.04 0.80
N VAL A 383 -11.06 15.74 0.35
CA VAL A 383 -10.77 14.47 -0.36
C VAL A 383 -10.98 13.28 0.56
N LEU A 384 -10.52 13.32 1.81
CA LEU A 384 -10.68 12.25 2.80
C LEU A 384 -12.17 11.93 3.07
N VAL A 385 -13.04 12.94 3.12
CA VAL A 385 -14.48 12.74 3.27
C VAL A 385 -15.07 12.05 2.05
N TRP A 386 -14.78 12.55 0.85
CA TRP A 386 -15.37 12.02 -0.38
C TRP A 386 -14.82 10.66 -0.80
N ALA A 387 -13.57 10.38 -0.46
CA ALA A 387 -12.89 9.10 -0.69
C ALA A 387 -13.40 7.99 0.24
N GLY A 388 -14.23 8.28 1.25
CA GLY A 388 -14.87 7.25 2.07
C GLY A 388 -16.00 6.55 1.32
N MET A 389 -15.67 5.77 0.28
CA MET A 389 -16.62 4.97 -0.50
C MET A 389 -16.99 3.69 0.25
N ARG A 390 -18.20 3.15 0.08
CA ARG A 390 -18.58 1.84 0.64
C ARG A 390 -18.34 0.76 -0.39
N GLY A 391 -18.01 -0.42 0.08
CA GLY A 391 -17.42 -1.46 -0.76
C GLY A 391 -18.15 -2.77 -0.76
N VAL A 392 -17.43 -3.79 -1.20
CA VAL A 392 -17.97 -5.15 -1.23
C VAL A 392 -18.09 -5.73 0.16
N VAL A 393 -17.22 -5.33 1.10
CA VAL A 393 -17.34 -5.75 2.49
C VAL A 393 -18.70 -5.37 3.08
N THR A 394 -19.28 -4.21 2.69
CA THR A 394 -20.65 -3.82 3.07
C THR A 394 -21.68 -4.83 2.60
N LEU A 395 -21.63 -5.26 1.33
CA LEU A 395 -22.59 -6.23 0.81
C LEU A 395 -22.42 -7.60 1.46
N VAL A 396 -21.19 -8.09 1.54
CA VAL A 396 -20.87 -9.41 2.10
C VAL A 396 -21.27 -9.47 3.57
N ALA A 397 -20.95 -8.43 4.35
CA ALA A 397 -21.36 -8.33 5.75
C ALA A 397 -22.89 -8.36 5.89
N ALA A 398 -23.64 -7.70 5.00
CA ALA A 398 -25.10 -7.74 5.02
C ALA A 398 -25.66 -9.15 4.82
N GLN A 399 -25.01 -9.95 3.99
CA GLN A 399 -25.47 -11.31 3.71
C GLN A 399 -25.21 -12.30 4.85
N THR A 400 -24.24 -12.01 5.73
CA THR A 400 -24.01 -12.82 6.95
C THR A 400 -25.14 -12.73 7.97
N LEU A 401 -26.08 -11.81 7.80
CA LEU A 401 -27.25 -11.74 8.66
C LEU A 401 -28.02 -13.07 8.60
N PRO A 402 -28.37 -13.68 9.75
CA PRO A 402 -29.12 -14.92 9.80
C PRO A 402 -30.38 -14.88 8.94
N ALA A 403 -30.79 -16.00 8.36
CA ALA A 403 -32.01 -16.05 7.54
C ALA A 403 -33.28 -15.62 8.31
N THR A 404 -33.28 -15.82 9.63
CA THR A 404 -34.36 -15.40 10.55
C THR A 404 -34.27 -13.92 10.96
N PHE A 405 -33.26 -13.19 10.50
CA PHE A 405 -33.05 -11.80 10.89
C PHE A 405 -34.15 -10.88 10.34
N PRO A 406 -34.71 -9.96 11.15
CA PRO A 406 -35.82 -9.12 10.72
C PRO A 406 -35.49 -8.33 9.45
N HIS A 407 -36.38 -8.38 8.46
CA HIS A 407 -36.27 -7.62 7.21
C HIS A 407 -34.98 -7.88 6.41
N ARG A 408 -34.36 -9.06 6.52
CA ARG A 408 -33.08 -9.39 5.86
C ARG A 408 -32.98 -8.93 4.40
N SER A 409 -33.95 -9.26 3.54
CA SER A 409 -33.92 -8.87 2.12
C SER A 409 -33.87 -7.35 1.91
N LEU A 410 -34.58 -6.59 2.75
CA LEU A 410 -34.56 -5.13 2.73
C LEU A 410 -33.21 -4.58 3.20
N LEU A 411 -32.62 -5.17 4.23
CA LEU A 411 -31.31 -4.78 4.75
C LEU A 411 -30.19 -5.04 3.74
N VAL A 412 -30.24 -6.19 3.05
CA VAL A 412 -29.30 -6.52 1.96
C VAL A 412 -29.47 -5.53 0.80
N LEU A 413 -30.70 -5.16 0.42
CA LEU A 413 -30.91 -4.12 -0.59
C LEU A 413 -30.34 -2.76 -0.15
N ILE A 414 -30.54 -2.35 1.10
CA ILE A 414 -29.97 -1.11 1.64
C ILE A 414 -28.45 -1.13 1.50
N ALA A 415 -27.80 -2.22 1.93
CA ALA A 415 -26.35 -2.39 1.83
C ALA A 415 -25.87 -2.36 0.37
N PHE A 416 -26.59 -3.04 -0.54
CA PHE A 416 -26.32 -3.01 -1.98
C PHE A 416 -26.39 -1.58 -2.54
N VAL A 417 -27.48 -0.86 -2.26
CA VAL A 417 -27.68 0.51 -2.75
C VAL A 417 -26.58 1.43 -2.22
N VAL A 418 -26.22 1.30 -0.94
CA VAL A 418 -25.11 2.06 -0.36
C VAL A 418 -23.81 1.76 -1.11
N ALA A 419 -23.44 0.49 -1.25
CA ALA A 419 -22.20 0.07 -1.91
C ALA A 419 -22.18 0.55 -3.37
N ALA A 420 -23.19 0.16 -4.17
CA ALA A 420 -23.26 0.48 -5.59
C ALA A 420 -23.29 1.99 -5.87
N VAL A 421 -24.14 2.76 -5.18
CA VAL A 421 -24.22 4.22 -5.39
C VAL A 421 -22.94 4.89 -4.92
N SER A 422 -22.36 4.48 -3.79
CA SER A 422 -21.10 5.07 -3.33
C SER A 422 -19.97 4.81 -4.31
N LEU A 423 -19.82 3.59 -4.82
CA LEU A 423 -18.81 3.23 -5.80
C LEU A 423 -19.02 4.01 -7.12
N LEU A 424 -20.22 3.94 -7.70
CA LEU A 424 -20.49 4.56 -9.00
C LEU A 424 -20.44 6.09 -8.94
N VAL A 425 -21.07 6.70 -7.93
CA VAL A 425 -21.15 8.17 -7.81
C VAL A 425 -19.88 8.73 -7.21
N GLN A 426 -19.46 8.29 -6.01
CA GLN A 426 -18.25 8.85 -5.39
C GLN A 426 -17.00 8.46 -6.18
N GLY A 427 -16.89 7.21 -6.64
CA GLY A 427 -15.73 6.74 -7.41
C GLY A 427 -15.61 7.41 -8.77
N GLY A 428 -16.72 7.60 -9.49
CA GLY A 428 -16.73 8.34 -10.75
C GLY A 428 -16.41 9.83 -10.61
N THR A 429 -16.78 10.45 -9.47
CA THR A 429 -16.58 11.88 -9.23
C THR A 429 -15.31 12.24 -8.45
N LEU A 430 -14.66 11.28 -7.80
CA LEU A 430 -13.45 11.50 -7.00
C LEU A 430 -12.28 12.09 -7.81
N PRO A 431 -11.95 11.64 -9.04
CA PRO A 431 -10.90 12.27 -9.84
C PRO A 431 -11.20 13.73 -10.16
N TRP A 432 -12.46 14.06 -10.44
CA TRP A 432 -12.89 15.44 -10.68
C TRP A 432 -12.73 16.28 -9.41
N LEU A 433 -13.17 15.77 -8.26
CA LEU A 433 -13.06 16.48 -6.99
C LEU A 433 -11.60 16.76 -6.61
N VAL A 434 -10.69 15.80 -6.80
CA VAL A 434 -9.25 15.99 -6.52
C VAL A 434 -8.67 17.09 -7.41
N ARG A 435 -9.03 17.14 -8.70
CA ARG A 435 -8.61 18.21 -9.62
C ARG A 435 -9.12 19.59 -9.23
N VAL A 436 -10.31 19.67 -8.62
CA VAL A 436 -10.93 20.92 -8.16
C VAL A 436 -10.35 21.38 -6.83
N LEU A 437 -10.27 20.49 -5.84
CA LEU A 437 -9.77 20.83 -4.51
C LEU A 437 -8.26 21.12 -4.51
N ARG A 438 -7.51 20.50 -5.44
CA ARG A 438 -6.04 20.58 -5.51
C ARG A 438 -5.42 20.40 -4.12
N PRO A 439 -5.58 19.21 -3.52
CA PRO A 439 -4.99 18.87 -2.21
C PRO A 439 -3.47 19.05 -2.25
N SER A 440 -2.84 18.99 -1.08
CA SER A 440 -1.39 19.12 -0.96
C SER A 440 -0.71 18.08 -1.86
N ALA A 441 0.01 18.55 -2.88
CA ALA A 441 0.70 17.69 -3.83
C ALA A 441 2.11 17.34 -3.33
N VAL A 442 2.67 16.27 -3.85
CA VAL A 442 4.06 15.87 -3.62
C VAL A 442 4.97 16.96 -4.19
N ASP A 443 5.86 17.50 -3.35
CA ASP A 443 6.89 18.45 -3.79
C ASP A 443 8.00 17.68 -4.50
N ALA A 444 7.95 17.64 -5.83
CA ALA A 444 8.86 16.87 -6.66
C ALA A 444 10.32 17.31 -6.50
N ASP A 445 10.56 18.62 -6.34
CA ASP A 445 11.91 19.16 -6.13
C ASP A 445 12.49 18.68 -4.81
N ARG A 446 11.65 18.66 -3.77
CA ARG A 446 12.05 18.14 -2.46
C ARG A 446 12.28 16.64 -2.47
N VAL A 447 11.42 15.85 -3.10
CA VAL A 447 11.63 14.40 -3.24
C VAL A 447 12.95 14.13 -3.95
N ALA A 448 13.26 14.89 -5.01
CA ALA A 448 14.53 14.80 -5.71
C ALA A 448 15.73 15.20 -4.82
N GLN A 449 15.59 16.21 -3.95
CA GLN A 449 16.62 16.58 -2.98
C GLN A 449 16.85 15.46 -1.94
N GLU A 450 15.79 14.96 -1.30
CA GLU A 450 15.85 13.88 -0.32
C GLU A 450 16.48 12.61 -0.94
N TYR A 451 16.13 12.28 -2.19
CA TYR A 451 16.72 11.15 -2.91
C TYR A 451 18.22 11.33 -3.18
N ARG A 452 18.67 12.54 -3.54
CA ARG A 452 20.10 12.84 -3.71
C ARG A 452 20.88 12.71 -2.40
N GLU A 453 20.33 13.24 -1.31
CA GLU A 453 20.92 13.13 0.03
C GLU A 453 21.04 11.67 0.49
N LEU A 454 19.95 10.91 0.35
CA LEU A 454 19.94 9.49 0.69
C LEU A 454 20.96 8.70 -0.13
N ASN A 455 21.03 8.93 -1.45
CA ASN A 455 22.00 8.24 -2.30
C ASN A 455 23.45 8.59 -1.95
N ALA A 456 23.72 9.85 -1.63
CA ALA A 456 25.05 10.27 -1.20
C ALA A 456 25.46 9.57 0.09
N GLU A 457 24.55 9.50 1.06
CA GLU A 457 24.76 8.82 2.33
C GLU A 457 24.91 7.30 2.19
N MET A 458 24.06 6.67 1.38
CA MET A 458 24.14 5.23 1.11
C MET A 458 25.48 4.86 0.49
N LEU A 459 25.94 5.64 -0.50
CA LEU A 459 27.22 5.43 -1.15
C LEU A 459 28.39 5.63 -0.18
N GLU A 460 28.38 6.70 0.62
CA GLU A 460 29.42 6.96 1.61
C GLU A 460 29.52 5.83 2.65
N LYS A 461 28.40 5.49 3.30
CA LYS A 461 28.35 4.43 4.32
C LYS A 461 28.64 3.05 3.73
N GLY A 462 28.14 2.79 2.52
CA GLY A 462 28.36 1.53 1.82
C GLY A 462 29.84 1.32 1.46
N LEU A 463 30.50 2.37 0.97
CA LEU A 463 31.94 2.31 0.68
C LEU A 463 32.77 2.12 1.95
N ALA A 464 32.44 2.84 3.04
CA ALA A 464 33.14 2.70 4.31
C ALA A 464 33.03 1.27 4.88
N GLU A 465 31.85 0.64 4.80
CA GLU A 465 31.61 -0.75 5.23
C GLU A 465 32.44 -1.74 4.42
N VAL A 466 32.43 -1.63 3.08
CA VAL A 466 33.22 -2.49 2.19
C VAL A 466 34.74 -2.33 2.41
N VAL A 467 35.21 -1.11 2.63
CA VAL A 467 36.63 -0.84 2.91
C VAL A 467 37.07 -1.41 4.25
N ALA A 468 36.23 -1.31 5.28
CA ALA A 468 36.50 -1.89 6.59
C ALA A 468 36.61 -3.43 6.52
N GLU A 469 35.64 -4.10 5.88
CA GLU A 469 35.66 -5.56 5.72
C GLU A 469 36.87 -6.06 4.93
N ALA A 470 37.28 -5.32 3.89
CA ALA A 470 38.46 -5.67 3.09
C ALA A 470 39.79 -5.48 3.83
N GLY A 471 39.82 -4.74 4.94
CA GLY A 471 41.00 -4.64 5.81
C GLY A 471 41.22 -5.86 6.70
N GLU A 472 40.20 -6.72 6.86
CA GLU A 472 40.21 -7.84 7.80
C GLU A 472 40.42 -9.21 7.11
N GLY A 473 40.40 -9.29 5.77
CA GLY A 473 40.50 -10.54 5.01
C GLY A 473 41.71 -10.63 4.05
N SER A 474 42.14 -11.85 3.72
CA SER A 474 43.13 -12.11 2.66
C SER A 474 42.49 -11.91 1.28
N ALA A 475 42.74 -10.78 0.64
CA ALA A 475 42.23 -10.47 -0.70
C ALA A 475 42.96 -11.27 -1.78
N THR A 476 42.25 -11.68 -2.84
CA THR A 476 42.92 -12.16 -4.06
C THR A 476 43.61 -10.99 -4.78
N PRO A 477 44.64 -11.22 -5.62
CA PRO A 477 45.34 -10.14 -6.33
C PRO A 477 44.40 -9.22 -7.13
N GLY A 478 43.37 -9.79 -7.77
CA GLY A 478 42.33 -9.02 -8.47
C GLY A 478 41.43 -8.19 -7.54
N GLN A 479 41.13 -8.68 -6.33
CA GLN A 479 40.39 -7.93 -5.32
C GLN A 479 41.21 -6.78 -4.74
N GLU A 480 42.53 -6.96 -4.57
CA GLU A 480 43.46 -5.95 -4.07
C GLU A 480 43.50 -4.71 -4.98
N VAL A 481 43.58 -4.92 -6.30
CA VAL A 481 43.60 -3.84 -7.32
C VAL A 481 42.29 -3.05 -7.31
N VAL A 482 41.15 -3.75 -7.22
CA VAL A 482 39.83 -3.10 -7.14
C VAL A 482 39.69 -2.31 -5.83
N MET A 483 40.17 -2.86 -4.71
CA MET A 483 40.13 -2.21 -3.40
C MET A 483 41.04 -0.98 -3.31
N GLN A 484 42.21 -1.00 -3.95
CA GLN A 484 43.07 0.19 -4.03
C GLN A 484 42.38 1.33 -4.76
N ARG A 485 41.76 1.05 -5.92
CA ARG A 485 40.98 2.06 -6.66
C ARG A 485 39.79 2.58 -5.84
N LEU A 486 39.10 1.70 -5.11
CA LEU A 486 37.97 2.08 -4.26
C LEU A 486 38.39 2.99 -3.10
N ARG A 487 39.48 2.64 -2.39
CA ARG A 487 40.05 3.44 -1.31
C ARG A 487 40.48 4.83 -1.82
N GLU A 488 41.03 4.90 -3.02
CA GLU A 488 41.40 6.18 -3.63
C GLU A 488 40.17 7.02 -3.99
N LEU A 489 39.10 6.41 -4.50
CA LEU A 489 37.82 7.10 -4.76
C LEU A 489 37.18 7.64 -3.47
N VAL A 490 37.20 6.87 -2.37
CA VAL A 490 36.71 7.30 -1.05
C VAL A 490 37.53 8.49 -0.54
N ARG A 491 38.86 8.40 -0.56
CA ARG A 491 39.74 9.50 -0.15
C ARG A 491 39.55 10.76 -1.00
N ARG A 492 39.40 10.62 -2.32
CA ARG A 492 39.12 11.76 -3.21
C ARG A 492 37.77 12.40 -2.90
N ARG A 493 36.78 11.61 -2.52
CA ARG A 493 35.45 12.10 -2.10
C ARG A 493 35.52 12.84 -0.76
N GLU A 494 36.20 12.28 0.23
CA GLU A 494 36.44 12.91 1.54
C GLU A 494 37.20 14.23 1.40
N ALA A 495 38.22 14.26 0.53
CA ALA A 495 39.02 15.45 0.26
C ALA A 495 38.29 16.54 -0.54
N SER A 496 37.32 16.16 -1.39
CA SER A 496 36.62 17.11 -2.27
C SER A 496 35.41 17.76 -1.61
N GLY A 497 34.91 17.24 -0.47
CA GLY A 497 33.68 17.73 0.19
C GLY A 497 32.44 17.79 -0.72
N ALA A 498 32.48 17.13 -1.88
CA ALA A 498 31.57 17.42 -3.00
C ALA A 498 30.33 16.53 -2.97
N VAL A 499 29.19 17.14 -2.60
CA VAL A 499 27.86 16.64 -2.93
C VAL A 499 27.62 16.86 -4.42
N LEU A 500 27.75 15.83 -5.25
CA LEU A 500 27.36 15.88 -6.66
C LEU A 500 26.38 14.77 -6.98
N GLY A 501 25.09 15.10 -6.92
CA GLY A 501 23.96 14.27 -7.35
C GLY A 501 23.67 14.36 -8.85
N ALA A 502 24.70 14.36 -9.70
CA ALA A 502 24.53 14.37 -11.16
C ALA A 502 25.29 13.19 -11.79
N GLY A 503 24.83 11.98 -11.52
CA GLY A 503 25.13 10.80 -12.33
C GLY A 503 23.97 10.53 -13.31
N PRO A 504 24.17 9.74 -14.38
CA PRO A 504 23.20 9.54 -15.47
C PRO A 504 21.97 8.68 -15.10
N GLY A 505 21.45 8.82 -13.87
CA GLY A 505 20.18 8.24 -13.41
C GLY A 505 19.01 9.24 -13.42
N GLY A 506 19.23 10.49 -13.86
CA GLY A 506 18.20 11.53 -13.94
C GLY A 506 17.02 11.18 -14.87
N GLY A 507 17.21 10.25 -15.81
CA GLY A 507 16.12 9.75 -16.68
C GLY A 507 15.08 8.93 -15.90
N ILE A 508 15.50 8.12 -14.93
CA ILE A 508 14.59 7.27 -14.15
C ILE A 508 13.82 8.11 -13.11
N ALA A 509 14.41 9.20 -12.62
CA ALA A 509 13.73 10.14 -11.72
C ALA A 509 12.61 10.94 -12.43
N ALA A 510 12.75 11.23 -13.72
CA ALA A 510 11.70 11.83 -14.54
C ALA A 510 10.58 10.82 -14.87
N GLU A 511 10.92 9.54 -15.01
CA GLU A 511 9.98 8.46 -15.33
C GLU A 511 9.17 8.02 -14.08
N ALA A 512 9.80 7.98 -12.89
CA ALA A 512 9.12 7.73 -11.62
C ALA A 512 8.22 8.90 -11.16
N ALA A 513 8.51 10.13 -11.60
CA ALA A 513 7.69 11.32 -11.36
C ALA A 513 6.65 11.59 -12.47
N GLY A 514 6.68 10.83 -13.57
CA GLY A 514 6.01 11.15 -14.83
C GLY A 514 5.06 10.09 -15.37
N ALA A 515 4.36 9.33 -14.52
CA ALA A 515 3.22 8.52 -14.96
C ALA A 515 1.94 9.38 -15.00
N GLY A 516 1.83 10.27 -15.99
CA GLY A 516 0.62 11.08 -16.11
C GLY A 516 0.65 12.28 -17.06
N ALA A 517 1.34 12.23 -18.21
CA ALA A 517 1.20 13.27 -19.22
C ALA A 517 1.62 12.83 -20.62
N GLU A 518 0.80 12.03 -21.31
CA GLU A 518 0.85 11.99 -22.78
C GLU A 518 -0.56 11.93 -23.36
N SER A 519 -1.00 13.06 -23.92
CA SER A 519 -1.77 13.14 -25.17
C SER A 519 -2.15 14.60 -25.41
N ARG A 520 -1.35 15.30 -26.23
CA ARG A 520 -1.85 16.34 -27.14
C ARG A 520 -0.80 16.68 -28.21
N GLU A 521 -1.27 16.46 -29.43
CA GLU A 521 -0.98 17.19 -30.67
C GLU A 521 0.30 16.88 -31.43
N ASP A 522 0.33 17.00 -32.76
CA ASP A 522 -0.35 16.34 -33.89
C ASP A 522 0.43 16.85 -35.14
N GLU A 523 0.32 16.13 -36.26
CA GLU A 523 0.57 16.58 -37.65
C GLU A 523 2.00 16.94 -38.13
N GLY A 524 2.59 15.98 -38.88
CA GLY A 524 2.65 16.08 -40.35
C GLY A 524 3.86 16.79 -41.00
N ARG A 525 4.69 16.03 -41.73
CA ARG A 525 4.87 16.16 -43.19
C ARG A 525 5.86 15.16 -43.79
N GLN A 526 5.59 14.86 -45.05
CA GLN A 526 6.25 13.91 -45.93
C GLN A 526 7.52 14.49 -46.58
N ASP A 527 8.35 13.53 -47.00
CA ASP A 527 9.04 13.43 -48.30
C ASP A 527 10.39 14.10 -48.63
N GLU A 528 11.11 13.32 -49.45
CA GLU A 528 12.18 13.61 -50.40
C GLU A 528 13.64 13.80 -49.93
N GLY A 529 14.50 13.02 -50.58
CA GLY A 529 15.95 13.01 -50.39
C GLY A 529 16.71 14.05 -51.20
N ARG A 530 18.02 14.16 -50.93
CA ARG A 530 19.02 14.64 -51.87
C ARG A 530 20.44 14.38 -51.37
N GLU A 531 21.25 13.88 -52.28
CA GLU A 531 22.72 13.85 -52.26
C GLU A 531 23.30 15.27 -52.24
N GLY A 532 24.52 15.44 -51.70
CA GLY A 532 25.32 16.66 -51.90
C GLY A 532 26.36 16.98 -50.81
N GLU A 533 27.54 16.38 -50.97
CA GLU A 533 28.91 16.81 -50.60
C GLU A 533 29.24 18.03 -49.70
N SER A 534 30.26 17.77 -48.85
CA SER A 534 31.52 18.54 -48.64
C SER A 534 31.76 19.27 -47.30
N GLY A 535 32.91 18.96 -46.68
CA GLY A 535 33.65 19.84 -45.75
C GLY A 535 34.06 19.23 -44.41
N GLY A 536 35.27 18.64 -44.31
CA GLY A 536 35.86 18.05 -43.08
C GLY A 536 36.42 19.05 -42.04
N PRO A 537 37.46 18.72 -41.22
CA PRO A 537 38.11 17.42 -40.99
C PRO A 537 38.30 17.02 -39.50
N GLY A 538 38.56 15.73 -39.26
CA GLY A 538 39.68 15.30 -38.41
C GLY A 538 39.47 15.19 -36.89
N ALA A 539 38.88 14.09 -36.44
CA ALA A 539 39.06 13.57 -35.08
C ALA A 539 40.02 12.37 -35.10
N GLU A 540 41.31 12.63 -35.30
CA GLU A 540 42.40 11.70 -35.04
C GLU A 540 43.53 12.48 -34.37
N ALA A 541 43.67 12.33 -33.05
CA ALA A 541 44.94 12.45 -32.32
C ALA A 541 44.69 12.43 -30.81
N ALA A 542 44.96 11.29 -30.16
CA ALA A 542 45.73 11.20 -28.92
C ALA A 542 45.86 9.73 -28.47
N VAL A 543 46.32 8.85 -29.37
CA VAL A 543 47.02 7.64 -28.94
C VAL A 543 48.46 8.08 -28.67
N ARG A 544 48.80 8.25 -27.39
CA ARG A 544 50.17 8.54 -26.99
C ARG A 544 50.94 7.22 -26.96
N GLU A 545 51.80 7.03 -27.97
CA GLU A 545 52.74 5.93 -28.06
C GLU A 545 53.66 5.87 -26.84
N VAL A 546 53.80 4.68 -26.26
CA VAL A 546 54.79 4.32 -25.24
C VAL A 546 56.01 3.74 -25.99
N PRO A 547 57.25 4.15 -25.67
CA PRO A 547 58.43 3.71 -26.42
C PRO A 547 58.74 2.21 -26.16
N PRO A 548 59.25 1.47 -27.15
CA PRO A 548 59.54 0.05 -26.99
C PRO A 548 60.96 -0.14 -26.43
N GLY A 549 61.10 -0.96 -25.39
CA GLY A 549 62.41 -1.46 -24.98
C GLY A 549 62.59 -1.71 -23.50
N ALA A 550 62.09 -2.83 -23.00
CA ALA A 550 62.77 -3.66 -21.99
C ALA A 550 62.16 -5.07 -22.03
N ALA A 551 63.01 -6.07 -22.23
CA ALA A 551 62.68 -7.50 -22.32
C ALA A 551 62.13 -8.07 -20.99
N PRO A 552 61.51 -9.27 -21.00
CA PRO A 552 60.57 -9.71 -19.99
C PRO A 552 61.28 -10.24 -18.74
N GLY A 553 60.99 -9.63 -17.59
CA GLY A 553 61.43 -10.08 -16.27
C GLY A 553 60.24 -10.49 -15.42
N SER A 554 60.11 -11.80 -15.21
CA SER A 554 59.50 -12.47 -14.05
C SER A 554 58.15 -11.97 -13.49
N GLY A 555 57.08 -12.71 -13.81
CA GLY A 555 56.10 -13.12 -12.80
C GLY A 555 54.96 -12.16 -12.46
N ASP A 556 54.43 -11.39 -13.41
CA ASP A 556 53.18 -10.66 -13.19
C ASP A 556 52.03 -11.41 -13.89
N GLU A 557 51.43 -12.36 -13.17
CA GLU A 557 50.14 -12.96 -13.52
C GLU A 557 49.09 -11.85 -13.56
N ARG A 558 48.96 -11.18 -14.72
CA ARG A 558 47.80 -10.33 -14.98
C ARG A 558 46.56 -11.21 -14.75
N PRO A 559 45.68 -10.88 -13.80
CA PRO A 559 44.54 -11.73 -13.50
C PRO A 559 43.72 -11.89 -14.77
N ASP A 560 43.36 -13.15 -15.08
CA ASP A 560 42.52 -13.50 -16.21
C ASP A 560 41.31 -12.55 -16.27
N GLY A 561 40.95 -12.05 -17.46
CA GLY A 561 39.88 -11.06 -17.61
C GLY A 561 38.55 -11.51 -16.99
N GLU A 562 38.34 -12.83 -16.95
CA GLU A 562 37.22 -13.50 -16.29
C GLU A 562 37.29 -13.44 -14.76
N ALA A 563 38.48 -13.66 -14.18
CA ALA A 563 38.73 -13.55 -12.75
C ALA A 563 38.58 -12.09 -12.26
N LEU A 564 39.04 -11.11 -13.06
CA LEU A 564 38.83 -9.69 -12.77
C LEU A 564 37.34 -9.32 -12.85
N GLY A 565 36.63 -9.81 -13.87
CA GLY A 565 35.18 -9.62 -14.02
C GLY A 565 34.40 -10.18 -12.83
N ALA A 566 34.70 -11.41 -12.41
CA ALA A 566 34.10 -12.05 -11.24
C ALA A 566 34.39 -11.27 -9.95
N ALA A 567 35.64 -10.80 -9.76
CA ALA A 567 36.02 -9.98 -8.60
C ALA A 567 35.27 -8.63 -8.57
N MET A 568 35.10 -7.96 -9.72
CA MET A 568 34.33 -6.72 -9.82
C MET A 568 32.84 -6.94 -9.54
N ARG A 569 32.25 -8.04 -10.03
CA ARG A 569 30.85 -8.40 -9.72
C ARG A 569 30.65 -8.65 -8.23
N GLN A 570 31.52 -9.45 -7.61
CA GLN A 570 31.46 -9.74 -6.18
C GLN A 570 31.61 -8.46 -5.33
N MET A 571 32.51 -7.56 -5.74
CA MET A 571 32.65 -6.26 -5.10
C MET A 571 31.38 -5.41 -5.23
N ARG A 572 30.77 -5.38 -6.42
CA ARG A 572 29.53 -4.62 -6.63
C ARG A 572 28.38 -5.16 -5.80
N LEU A 573 28.23 -6.49 -5.71
CA LEU A 573 27.24 -7.12 -4.85
C LEU A 573 27.43 -6.74 -3.37
N ARG A 574 28.67 -6.75 -2.86
CA ARG A 574 28.96 -6.30 -1.49
C ARG A 574 28.59 -4.84 -1.28
N LEU A 575 28.93 -3.96 -2.23
CA LEU A 575 28.57 -2.55 -2.15
C LEU A 575 27.04 -2.36 -2.13
N VAL A 576 26.29 -3.06 -2.97
CA VAL A 576 24.82 -3.03 -2.98
C VAL A 576 24.23 -3.51 -1.65
N GLN A 577 24.79 -4.57 -1.05
CA GLN A 577 24.39 -5.06 0.26
C GLN A 577 24.66 -4.02 1.37
N ALA A 578 25.84 -3.40 1.37
CA ALA A 578 26.19 -2.35 2.32
C ALA A 578 25.31 -1.09 2.15
N GLN A 579 25.00 -0.70 0.91
CA GLN A 579 24.05 0.37 0.60
C GLN A 579 22.64 0.04 1.12
N ARG A 580 22.18 -1.22 0.98
CA ARG A 580 20.92 -1.67 1.58
C ARG A 580 20.95 -1.55 3.11
N HIS A 581 22.05 -1.91 3.76
CA HIS A 581 22.19 -1.73 5.21
C HIS A 581 22.11 -0.25 5.63
N ALA A 582 22.72 0.65 4.87
CA ALA A 582 22.61 2.09 5.10
C ALA A 582 21.17 2.58 4.90
N LEU A 583 20.50 2.15 3.84
CA LEU A 583 19.10 2.46 3.54
C LEU A 583 18.15 2.01 4.66
N LEU A 584 18.29 0.76 5.12
CA LEU A 584 17.46 0.22 6.20
C LEU A 584 17.69 0.95 7.53
N ARG A 585 18.93 1.39 7.81
CA ARG A 585 19.24 2.25 8.96
C ARG A 585 18.54 3.61 8.84
N ALA A 586 18.61 4.25 7.68
CA ALA A 586 17.95 5.53 7.43
C ALA A 586 16.42 5.44 7.57
N ARG A 587 15.83 4.34 7.09
CA ARG A 587 14.41 3.99 7.29
C ARG A 587 14.08 3.79 8.77
N ASP A 588 14.88 3.02 9.51
CA ASP A 588 14.64 2.78 10.94
C ASP A 588 14.80 4.08 11.77
N GLU A 589 15.59 5.05 11.29
CA GLU A 589 15.71 6.40 11.84
C GLU A 589 14.57 7.34 11.43
N GLY A 590 13.83 7.01 10.38
CA GLY A 590 12.72 7.79 9.85
C GLY A 590 13.12 9.03 9.05
N ARG A 591 14.40 9.24 8.75
CA ARG A 591 14.93 10.53 8.26
C ARG A 591 14.38 11.00 6.91
N TYR A 592 14.08 10.06 6.01
CA TYR A 592 13.61 10.34 4.66
C TYR A 592 12.15 9.94 4.50
N SER A 593 11.46 10.53 3.52
CA SER A 593 10.11 10.11 3.14
C SER A 593 10.05 8.65 2.70
N SER A 594 8.89 8.01 2.87
CA SER A 594 8.67 6.62 2.47
C SER A 594 8.93 6.39 0.99
N VAL A 595 8.59 7.35 0.14
CA VAL A 595 8.76 7.26 -1.32
C VAL A 595 10.20 7.25 -1.74
N VAL A 596 11.02 8.12 -1.16
CA VAL A 596 12.47 8.15 -1.39
C VAL A 596 13.10 6.83 -0.98
N LEU A 597 12.67 6.27 0.17
CA LEU A 597 13.17 4.98 0.67
C LEU A 597 12.74 3.80 -0.21
N THR A 598 11.48 3.78 -0.66
CA THR A 598 10.96 2.74 -1.54
C THR A 598 11.65 2.78 -2.90
N GLY A 599 11.77 3.97 -3.52
CA GLY A 599 12.47 4.12 -4.80
C GLY A 599 13.94 3.73 -4.72
N ALA A 600 14.64 4.11 -3.64
CA ALA A 600 16.03 3.69 -3.44
C ALA A 600 16.16 2.17 -3.23
N LEU A 601 15.20 1.53 -2.55
CA LEU A 601 15.18 0.08 -2.38
C LEU A 601 14.98 -0.64 -3.71
N GLU A 602 14.01 -0.19 -4.52
CA GLU A 602 13.72 -0.74 -5.85
C GLU A 602 14.92 -0.62 -6.79
N ALA A 603 15.63 0.51 -6.76
CA ALA A 603 16.85 0.70 -7.54
C ALA A 603 17.96 -0.30 -7.14
N LEU A 604 18.21 -0.47 -5.84
CA LEU A 604 19.19 -1.46 -5.35
C LEU A 604 18.77 -2.90 -5.69
N ASP A 605 17.48 -3.19 -5.66
CA ASP A 605 16.95 -4.50 -5.97
C ASP A 605 17.10 -4.85 -7.45
N ALA A 606 16.78 -3.91 -8.34
CA ALA A 606 16.99 -4.06 -9.77
C ALA A 606 18.47 -4.30 -10.09
N GLU A 607 19.36 -3.54 -9.44
CA GLU A 607 20.80 -3.71 -9.60
C GLU A 607 21.28 -5.09 -9.11
N GLN A 608 20.84 -5.54 -7.93
CA GLN A 608 21.21 -6.87 -7.43
C GLN A 608 20.71 -7.98 -8.36
N ILE A 609 19.46 -7.92 -8.81
CA ILE A 609 18.87 -8.92 -9.72
C ILE A 609 19.67 -8.95 -11.04
N ALA A 610 20.03 -7.80 -11.60
CA ALA A 610 20.82 -7.74 -12.83
C ALA A 610 22.22 -8.37 -12.68
N LEU A 611 22.85 -8.20 -11.51
CA LEU A 611 24.15 -8.80 -11.21
C LEU A 611 24.06 -10.33 -11.03
N GLU A 612 22.99 -10.81 -10.38
CA GLU A 612 22.74 -12.24 -10.17
C GLU A 612 22.43 -12.96 -11.50
N VAL A 613 21.54 -12.41 -12.32
CA VAL A 613 21.19 -12.98 -13.64
C VAL A 613 22.42 -13.10 -14.54
N ARG A 614 23.32 -12.11 -14.49
CA ARG A 614 24.55 -12.15 -15.27
C ARG A 614 25.53 -13.23 -14.78
N ALA A 615 25.52 -13.52 -13.48
CA ALA A 615 26.37 -14.57 -12.90
C ALA A 615 25.87 -15.99 -13.24
N ASP A 616 24.57 -16.17 -13.50
CA ASP A 616 24.01 -17.46 -13.93
C ASP A 616 24.26 -17.76 -15.43
N LEU A 617 24.61 -16.73 -16.21
CA LEU A 617 24.87 -16.83 -17.66
C LEU A 617 26.36 -17.02 -18.00
N ASP A 618 27.25 -16.63 -17.08
CA ASP A 618 28.71 -16.83 -17.15
C ASP A 618 29.06 -18.20 -16.54
#